data_AF-A0AAU9L689-F1
#
_entry.id   AF-A0AAU9L689-F1
#
_cell.length_a   1.000
_cell.length_b   1.000
_cell.length_c   1.000
_cell.angle_alpha   90.00
_cell.angle_beta   90.00
_cell.angle_gamma   90.00
#
_symmetry.space_group_name_H-M   'P 1'
#
loop_
_entity.id
_entity.type
_entity.pdbx_description
1 polymer ?
#
loop_
_entity_poly.entity_id
_entity_poly.type
_entity_poly.pdbx_seq_one_letter_code
_entity_poly.pdbx_strand_id
1 'polypeptide(L)'
;MDRWLEVRGKVQNVMFRQTVIRAMQKRGLEGGATNDSHDTSLVRMTLRGSIEQMEDLVRALREDKAINDWGAKATSVEDVDAEHGMALETHQVTTANVDNRRWNPNITMFI
;
A
#
# COMPACT_ATOMS: atom_id res chain seq x y z
N MET A 1 -0.34 -7.19 15.60
CA MET A 1 1.07 -6.90 15.30
C MET A 1 1.07 -5.99 14.10
N ASP A 2 1.89 -4.94 14.15
CA ASP A 2 2.03 -3.99 13.06
C ASP A 2 3.27 -4.34 12.26
N ARG A 3 3.17 -4.21 10.94
CA ARG A 3 4.28 -4.38 10.01
C ARG A 3 4.42 -3.10 9.21
N TRP A 4 5.58 -2.45 9.31
CA TRP A 4 5.90 -1.22 8.60
C TRP A 4 6.73 -1.53 7.37
N LEU A 5 6.38 -0.90 6.25
CA LEU A 5 6.99 -1.15 4.96
C LEU A 5 7.34 0.16 4.24
N GLU A 6 8.52 0.21 3.64
CA GLU A 6 8.84 1.15 2.57
C GLU A 6 8.70 0.45 1.22
N VAL A 7 7.82 0.98 0.36
CA VAL A 7 7.62 0.45 -0.99
C VAL A 7 8.13 1.46 -2.00
N ARG A 8 9.12 1.04 -2.80
CA ARG A 8 9.76 1.87 -3.82
C ARG A 8 9.36 1.43 -5.22
N GLY A 9 9.28 2.37 -6.17
CA GLY A 9 9.07 2.09 -7.59
C GLY A 9 8.14 3.09 -8.28
N LYS A 10 7.34 2.61 -9.25
CA LYS A 10 6.26 3.38 -9.86
C LYS A 10 5.03 3.28 -8.96
N VAL A 11 5.03 4.07 -7.89
CA VAL A 11 4.05 3.96 -6.79
C VAL A 11 3.28 5.26 -6.52
N GLN A 12 3.67 6.39 -7.12
CA GLN A 12 2.92 7.64 -7.03
C GLN A 12 2.29 8.04 -8.36
N ASN A 13 1.19 8.80 -8.32
CA ASN A 13 0.41 9.22 -9.49
C ASN A 13 -0.14 8.07 -10.36
N VAL A 14 -0.25 6.88 -9.78
CA VAL A 14 -0.67 5.63 -10.45
C VAL A 14 -1.68 4.85 -9.61
N MET A 15 -2.39 5.53 -8.71
CA MET A 15 -3.45 4.93 -7.88
C MET A 15 -3.00 3.81 -6.93
N PHE A 16 -1.69 3.68 -6.68
CA PHE A 16 -1.11 2.67 -5.81
C PHE A 16 -1.77 2.63 -4.42
N ARG A 17 -1.88 3.78 -3.73
CA ARG A 17 -2.50 3.87 -2.38
C ARG A 17 -3.92 3.31 -2.36
N GLN A 18 -4.74 3.62 -3.36
CA GLN A 18 -6.09 3.07 -3.44
C GLN A 18 -6.03 1.56 -3.65
N THR A 19 -5.22 1.10 -4.62
CA THR A 19 -5.10 -0.33 -4.94
C THR A 19 -4.66 -1.14 -3.73
N VAL A 20 -3.60 -0.75 -3.02
CA VAL A 20 -3.11 -1.51 -1.86
C VAL A 20 -4.08 -1.47 -0.69
N ILE A 21 -4.76 -0.35 -0.43
CA ILE A 21 -5.73 -0.27 0.66
C ILE A 21 -6.98 -1.10 0.36
N ARG A 22 -7.44 -1.16 -0.89
CA ARG A 22 -8.52 -2.08 -1.30
C ARG A 22 -8.09 -3.53 -1.20
N ALA A 23 -6.85 -3.84 -1.57
CA ALA A 23 -6.26 -5.17 -1.43
C ALA A 23 -6.18 -5.61 0.04
N MET A 24 -5.89 -4.67 0.97
CA MET A 24 -5.95 -4.90 2.41
C MET A 24 -7.38 -5.20 2.88
N GLN A 25 -8.36 -4.37 2.50
CA GLN A 25 -9.78 -4.58 2.84
C GLN A 25 -10.26 -5.97 2.38
N LYS A 26 -9.93 -6.38 1.14
CA LYS A 26 -10.26 -7.69 0.58
C LYS A 26 -9.67 -8.87 1.37
N ARG A 27 -8.53 -8.65 2.04
CA ARG A 27 -7.81 -9.63 2.87
C ARG A 27 -8.18 -9.57 4.35
N GLY A 28 -9.11 -8.70 4.74
CA GLY A 28 -9.45 -8.47 6.15
C GLY A 28 -8.31 -7.85 6.96
N LEU A 29 -7.41 -7.13 6.30
CA LEU A 29 -6.32 -6.39 6.96
C LEU A 29 -6.76 -4.96 7.27
N GLU A 30 -6.30 -4.46 8.41
CA GLU A 30 -6.23 -3.02 8.66
C GLU A 30 -4.91 -2.49 8.10
N GLY A 31 -4.91 -1.25 7.60
CA GLY A 31 -3.66 -0.65 7.17
C GLY A 31 -3.77 0.76 6.62
N GLY A 32 -2.60 1.30 6.29
CA GLY A 32 -2.42 2.67 5.81
C GLY A 32 -1.36 2.76 4.73
N ALA A 33 -1.48 3.78 3.88
CA ALA A 33 -0.54 4.10 2.81
C ALA A 33 -0.38 5.62 2.61
N THR A 34 0.87 6.08 2.58
CA THR A 34 1.23 7.51 2.46
C THR A 34 2.28 7.71 1.38
N ASN A 35 2.04 8.65 0.47
CA ASN A 35 3.06 9.08 -0.48
C ASN A 35 4.10 9.94 0.26
N ASP A 36 5.38 9.71 -0.01
CA ASP A 36 6.43 10.63 0.40
C ASP A 36 6.42 11.88 -0.50
N SER A 37 6.49 13.07 0.09
CA SER A 37 6.47 14.35 -0.63
C SER A 37 7.81 14.76 -1.23
N HIS A 38 8.91 14.20 -0.73
CA HIS A 38 10.28 14.50 -1.16
C HIS A 38 10.83 13.40 -2.09
N ASP A 39 10.27 12.19 -2.03
CA ASP A 39 10.62 11.07 -2.88
C ASP A 39 9.38 10.52 -3.62
N THR A 40 9.24 10.90 -4.89
CA THR A 40 8.11 10.45 -5.75
C THR A 40 8.12 8.95 -6.04
N SER A 41 9.20 8.25 -5.72
CA SER A 41 9.33 6.81 -5.89
C SER A 41 8.98 6.03 -4.63
N LEU A 42 8.62 6.68 -3.52
CA LEU A 42 8.40 6.03 -2.22
C LEU A 42 6.94 6.16 -1.73
N VAL A 43 6.40 5.05 -1.24
CA VAL A 43 5.17 5.00 -0.44
C VAL A 43 5.45 4.23 0.85
N ARG A 44 5.10 4.82 1.98
CA ARG A 44 5.12 4.12 3.28
C ARG A 44 3.80 3.41 3.51
N MET A 45 3.87 2.17 3.98
CA MET A 45 2.72 1.33 4.27
C MET A 45 2.80 0.75 5.67
N THR A 46 1.63 0.58 6.30
CA THR A 46 1.49 -0.14 7.57
C THR A 46 0.39 -1.17 7.44
N LEU A 47 0.66 -2.40 7.85
CA LEU A 47 -0.26 -3.53 7.84
C LEU A 47 -0.51 -4.02 9.26
N ARG A 48 -1.76 -4.37 9.56
CA ARG A 48 -2.15 -5.00 10.83
C ARG A 48 -3.20 -6.08 10.55
N GLY A 49 -2.97 -7.29 11.08
CA GLY A 49 -3.91 -8.40 10.97
C GLY A 49 -3.22 -9.76 10.95
N SER A 50 -3.79 -10.71 10.21
CA SER A 50 -3.23 -12.05 10.04
C SER A 50 -1.88 -12.01 9.32
N ILE A 51 -0.87 -12.70 9.87
CA ILE A 51 0.47 -12.81 9.27
C ILE A 51 0.37 -13.42 7.87
N GLU A 52 -0.43 -14.46 7.69
CA GLU A 52 -0.62 -15.10 6.39
C GLU A 52 -1.12 -14.12 5.32
N GLN A 53 -2.10 -13.28 5.67
CA GLN A 53 -2.66 -12.29 4.76
C GLN A 53 -1.70 -11.14 4.48
N MET A 54 -0.90 -10.73 5.48
CA MET A 54 0.16 -9.75 5.28
C MET A 54 1.25 -10.28 4.33
N GLU A 55 1.68 -11.53 4.53
CA GLU A 55 2.66 -12.18 3.64
C GLU A 55 2.12 -12.36 2.22
N ASP A 56 0.84 -12.72 2.05
CA ASP A 56 0.22 -12.80 0.73
C ASP A 56 0.25 -11.47 -0.02
N LEU A 57 -0.12 -10.37 0.66
CA LEU A 57 -0.07 -9.03 0.07
C LEU A 57 1.38 -8.62 -0.28
N VAL A 58 2.32 -8.83 0.64
CA VAL A 58 3.73 -8.47 0.42
C VAL A 58 4.34 -9.27 -0.73
N ARG A 59 4.00 -10.57 -0.84
CA ARG A 59 4.39 -11.41 -1.97
C ARG A 59 3.84 -10.86 -3.28
N ALA A 60 2.56 -10.52 -3.34
CA ALA A 60 1.94 -9.95 -4.55
C ALA A 60 2.62 -8.65 -5.00
N LEU A 61 3.01 -7.78 -4.05
CA LEU A 61 3.76 -6.56 -4.36
C LEU A 61 5.16 -6.84 -4.93
N ARG A 62 5.79 -7.95 -4.55
CA ARG A 62 7.13 -8.34 -4.98
C ARG A 62 7.18 -9.10 -6.32
N GLU A 63 6.04 -9.42 -6.94
CA GLU A 63 5.99 -10.23 -8.18
C GLU A 63 6.52 -9.55 -9.46
N ASP A 64 7.14 -8.37 -9.36
CA ASP A 64 7.61 -7.57 -10.50
C ASP A 64 6.53 -7.29 -11.57
N LYS A 65 5.26 -7.36 -11.19
CA LYS A 65 4.09 -7.08 -12.04
C LYS A 65 3.44 -5.76 -11.65
N ALA A 66 2.75 -5.15 -12.60
CA ALA A 66 1.84 -4.07 -12.27
C ALA A 66 0.68 -4.62 -11.42
N ILE A 67 0.25 -3.86 -10.41
CA ILE A 67 -0.86 -4.22 -9.53
C ILE A 67 -2.19 -3.59 -9.95
N ASN A 68 -2.13 -2.68 -10.94
CA ASN A 68 -3.29 -2.06 -11.58
C ASN A 68 -2.99 -1.67 -13.03
N ASP A 69 -4.03 -1.33 -13.78
CA ASP A 69 -3.95 -0.92 -15.20
C ASP A 69 -3.33 0.47 -15.42
N TRP A 70 -3.03 1.23 -14.36
CA TRP A 70 -2.24 2.47 -14.42
C TRP A 70 -0.72 2.22 -14.34
N GLY A 71 -0.33 0.95 -14.23
CA GLY A 71 1.06 0.52 -14.20
C GLY A 71 1.73 0.73 -12.85
N ALA A 72 0.97 0.77 -11.76
CA ALA A 72 1.54 0.79 -10.42
C ALA A 72 2.36 -0.47 -10.17
N LYS A 73 3.63 -0.32 -9.81
CA LYS A 73 4.57 -1.44 -9.69
C LYS A 73 5.64 -1.11 -8.65
N ALA A 74 5.84 -2.02 -7.71
CA ALA A 74 6.94 -1.96 -6.77
C ALA A 74 8.21 -2.56 -7.41
N THR A 75 9.34 -1.92 -7.15
CA THR A 75 10.68 -2.40 -7.47
C THR A 75 11.44 -2.84 -6.22
N SER A 76 11.07 -2.31 -5.05
CA SER A 76 11.52 -2.80 -3.74
C SER A 76 10.39 -2.72 -2.72
N VAL A 77 10.35 -3.67 -1.79
CA VAL A 77 9.42 -3.74 -0.66
C VAL A 77 10.23 -4.16 0.56
N GLU A 78 10.55 -3.20 1.42
CA GLU A 78 11.44 -3.39 2.58
C GLU A 78 10.66 -3.27 3.89
N ASP A 79 10.93 -4.20 4.80
CA ASP A 79 10.49 -4.11 6.19
C ASP A 79 11.34 -3.05 6.91
N VAL A 80 10.67 -2.17 7.63
CA VAL A 80 11.33 -1.15 8.47
C VAL A 80 10.90 -1.29 9.92
N ASP A 81 11.72 -0.77 10.81
CA ASP A 81 11.39 -0.69 12.23
C ASP A 81 10.32 0.37 12.51
N ALA A 82 9.89 0.46 13.77
CA ALA A 82 8.89 1.43 14.19
C ALA A 82 9.40 2.89 14.14
N GLU A 83 10.72 3.12 14.17
CA GLU A 83 11.31 4.46 14.12
C GLU A 83 11.22 5.07 12.71
N HIS A 84 11.36 4.23 11.69
CA HIS A 84 11.21 4.59 10.28
C HIS A 84 9.78 4.35 9.75
N GLY A 85 9.00 3.55 10.48
CA GLY A 85 7.61 3.25 10.20
C GLY A 85 6.68 4.44 10.41
N MET A 86 5.43 4.26 9.99
CA MET A 86 4.36 5.25 10.15
C MET A 86 3.20 4.62 10.91
N ALA A 87 2.69 5.29 11.94
CA ALA A 87 1.53 4.79 12.69
C ALA A 87 0.29 4.78 11.78
N LEU A 88 -0.58 3.76 11.93
CA LEU A 88 -1.70 3.50 11.03
C LEU A 88 -2.58 4.74 10.81
N GLU A 89 -2.94 5.40 11.90
CA GLU A 89 -3.79 6.60 11.95
C GLU A 89 -3.17 7.85 11.33
N THR A 90 -1.84 7.89 11.15
CA THR A 90 -1.14 9.02 10.54
C THR A 90 -1.07 8.92 9.02
N HIS A 91 -1.49 7.79 8.44
CA HIS A 91 -1.47 7.64 7.00
C HIS A 91 -2.49 8.52 6.30
N GLN A 92 -2.11 8.99 5.10
CA GLN A 92 -3.01 9.74 4.23
C GLN A 92 -4.25 8.92 3.86
N VAL A 93 -4.05 7.67 3.47
CA VAL A 93 -5.13 6.75 3.11
C VAL A 93 -5.06 5.54 4.04
N THR A 94 -6.20 5.17 4.62
CA THR A 94 -6.34 4.00 5.48
C THR A 94 -7.53 3.15 5.03
N THR A 95 -7.59 1.91 5.48
CA THR A 95 -8.75 1.04 5.29
C THR A 95 -10.05 1.63 5.86
N ALA A 96 -9.95 2.56 6.82
CA ALA A 96 -11.08 3.26 7.42
C ALA A 96 -11.53 4.50 6.64
N ASN A 97 -10.67 5.11 5.80
CA ASN A 97 -10.96 6.38 5.14
C ASN A 97 -10.92 6.33 3.60
N VAL A 98 -10.56 5.18 3.01
CA VAL A 98 -10.41 5.05 1.56
C VAL A 98 -11.68 5.39 0.80
N ASP A 99 -12.85 5.09 1.36
CA ASP A 99 -14.15 5.39 0.76
C ASP A 99 -14.52 6.89 0.82
N ASN A 100 -13.87 7.66 1.69
CA ASN A 100 -14.13 9.10 1.85
C ASN A 100 -13.40 9.96 0.80
N ARG A 101 -12.62 9.32 -0.09
CA ARG A 101 -11.82 9.99 -1.12
C ARG A 101 -12.44 9.80 -2.50
N ARG A 102 -12.37 10.85 -3.33
CA ARG A 102 -12.79 10.79 -4.73
C ARG A 102 -11.70 10.16 -5.59
N TRP A 103 -11.78 8.86 -5.78
CA TRP A 103 -10.89 8.11 -6.67
C TRP A 103 -11.40 8.13 -8.11
N ASN A 104 -10.52 7.85 -9.07
CA ASN A 104 -10.97 7.51 -10.42
C ASN A 104 -11.71 6.16 -10.37
N PRO A 105 -12.98 6.09 -10.79
CA PRO A 105 -13.74 4.85 -10.78
C PRO A 105 -13.28 3.85 -11.86
N ASN A 106 -12.56 4.30 -12.88
CA ASN A 106 -12.14 3.50 -14.04
C ASN A 106 -10.75 2.89 -13.82
N ILE A 107 -10.53 2.27 -12.67
CA ILE A 107 -9.28 1.56 -12.36
C ILE A 107 -9.55 0.07 -12.21
N THR A 108 -8.73 -0.73 -12.90
CA THR A 108 -8.72 -2.19 -12.75
C THR A 108 -7.59 -2.58 -11.80
N MET A 109 -7.92 -3.28 -10.72
CA MET A 109 -6.96 -3.75 -9.72
C MET A 109 -6.74 -5.26 -9.88
N PHE A 110 -5.48 -5.71 -9.80
CA PHE A 110 -5.11 -7.10 -10.07
C PHE A 110 -4.79 -7.93 -8.81
N ILE A 111 -4.66 -7.28 -7.64
CA ILE A 111 -4.23 -7.90 -6.37
C ILE A 111 -5.31 -7.89 -5.30
#